data_AF-A0A0J9S586-F1
#
_entry.id   AF-A0A0J9S586-F1
#
_cell.length_a   1.000
_cell.length_b   1.000
_cell.length_c   1.000
_cell.angle_alpha   90.00
_cell.angle_beta   90.00
_cell.angle_gamma   90.00
#
_symmetry.space_group_name_H-M   'P 1'
#
loop_
_entity.id
_entity.type
_entity.pdbx_description
1 polymer ?
#
loop_
_entity_poly.entity_id
_entity_poly.type
_entity_poly.pdbx_seq_one_letter_code
_entity_poly.pdbx_strand_id
1 'polypeptide(L)'
;MKTSKLFKFYQFLDDKKATNNKIPASDSDELKKHLENIFNEWDSICNSTNYVKSKCPIYFKYWLYGKIAEKKLNFVRIRELNKYLKELIKEKFDIINDDDDCTKNFIKCIPIEVLNNKKILYDFSEYYIYLNDALSKIKENEKGEYCKYITHIFELYHKLQKENKQWGLLHRYEDELSYFTTTFTNENTLSSLKSKCNI
;
A
#
# COMPACT_ATOMS: atom_id res chain seq x y z
N MET A 1 6.52 -0.83 -14.99
CA MET A 1 6.08 -0.28 -13.68
C MET A 1 5.91 1.23 -13.68
N LYS A 2 6.86 2.04 -14.17
CA LYS A 2 6.78 3.52 -14.13
C LYS A 2 5.52 4.16 -14.77
N THR A 3 4.81 3.41 -15.60
CA THR A 3 3.59 3.83 -16.26
C THR A 3 2.31 3.53 -15.47
N SER A 4 2.39 2.76 -14.38
CA SER A 4 1.21 2.38 -13.61
C SER A 4 0.64 3.56 -12.83
N LYS A 5 -0.69 3.58 -12.71
CA LYS A 5 -1.42 4.63 -11.98
C LYS A 5 -0.97 4.73 -10.53
N LEU A 6 -0.88 3.58 -9.84
CA LEU A 6 -0.43 3.51 -8.46
C LEU A 6 1.01 4.05 -8.29
N PHE A 7 1.94 3.71 -9.20
CA PHE A 7 3.32 4.21 -9.12
C PHE A 7 3.39 5.73 -9.25
N LYS A 8 2.69 6.31 -10.24
CA LYS A 8 2.65 7.76 -10.43
C LYS A 8 2.04 8.48 -9.23
N PHE A 9 1.01 7.89 -8.61
CA PHE A 9 0.43 8.45 -7.39
C PHE A 9 1.42 8.42 -6.22
N TYR A 10 2.12 7.31 -6.01
CA TYR A 10 3.15 7.24 -4.96
C TYR A 10 4.26 8.25 -5.18
N GLN A 11 4.72 8.45 -6.43
CA GLN A 11 5.68 9.50 -6.74
C GLN A 11 5.14 10.88 -6.38
N PHE A 12 3.90 11.18 -6.77
CA PHE A 12 3.29 12.46 -6.45
C PHE A 12 3.19 12.70 -4.94
N LEU A 13 2.83 11.67 -4.16
CA LEU A 13 2.87 11.74 -2.70
C LEU A 13 4.30 11.95 -2.20
N ASP A 14 5.28 11.19 -2.69
CA ASP A 14 6.69 11.30 -2.31
C ASP A 14 7.29 12.68 -2.61
N ASP A 15 6.82 13.36 -3.65
CA ASP A 15 7.26 14.71 -4.03
C ASP A 15 6.73 15.79 -3.08
N LYS A 16 5.73 15.48 -2.22
CA LYS A 16 5.21 16.39 -1.18
C LYS A 16 6.07 16.48 0.08
N LYS A 17 7.31 15.99 0.04
CA LYS A 17 8.25 16.12 1.15
C LYS A 17 8.41 17.57 1.58
N ALA A 18 8.54 17.78 2.88
CA ALA A 18 8.76 19.11 3.43
C ALA A 18 10.08 19.69 2.92
N THR A 19 10.04 20.86 2.30
CA THR A 19 11.21 21.60 1.79
C THR A 19 11.91 22.44 2.88
N ASN A 20 11.46 22.32 4.14
CA ASN A 20 11.99 23.14 5.23
C ASN A 20 13.38 22.66 5.68
N ASN A 21 14.37 23.56 5.61
CA ASN A 21 15.78 23.38 6.04
C ASN A 21 16.00 23.00 7.51
N LYS A 22 14.94 22.74 8.30
CA LYS A 22 15.06 22.27 9.67
C LYS A 22 15.05 20.75 9.68
N ILE A 23 16.18 20.15 10.07
CA ILE A 23 16.34 18.72 10.29
C ILE A 23 15.20 18.25 11.22
N PRO A 24 14.35 17.30 10.78
CA PRO A 24 13.29 16.77 11.64
C PRO A 24 13.90 16.05 12.85
N ALA A 25 13.26 16.22 14.02
CA ALA A 25 13.75 15.65 15.27
C ALA A 25 13.63 14.11 15.31
N SER A 26 12.75 13.52 14.48
CA SER A 26 12.62 12.08 14.31
C SER A 26 11.99 11.72 12.97
N ASP A 27 12.13 10.45 12.56
CA ASP A 27 11.44 9.87 11.39
C ASP A 27 9.92 10.04 11.45
N SER A 28 9.35 9.97 12.65
CA SER A 28 7.92 10.19 12.84
C SER A 28 7.52 11.65 12.60
N ASP A 29 8.36 12.61 12.96
CA ASP A 29 8.08 14.03 12.78
C ASP A 29 8.23 14.46 11.32
N GLU A 30 9.18 13.86 10.61
CA GLU A 30 9.29 14.00 9.16
C GLU A 30 8.02 13.51 8.46
N LEU A 31 7.55 12.31 8.82
CA LEU A 31 6.35 11.74 8.21
C LEU A 31 5.10 12.57 8.51
N LYS A 32 4.96 13.11 9.74
CA LYS A 32 3.84 14.01 10.08
C LYS A 32 3.81 15.26 9.20
N LYS A 33 4.96 15.95 9.04
CA LYS A 33 5.06 17.11 8.13
C LYS A 33 4.76 16.77 6.68
N HIS A 34 5.19 15.59 6.24
CA HIS A 34 4.88 15.11 4.89
C HIS A 34 3.37 14.91 4.72
N LEU A 35 2.70 14.36 5.74
CA LEU A 35 1.24 14.23 5.76
C LEU A 35 0.54 15.59 5.70
N GLU A 36 0.99 16.62 6.42
CA GLU A 36 0.42 17.98 6.33
C GLU A 36 0.40 18.48 4.90
N ASN A 37 1.54 18.39 4.21
CA ASN A 37 1.64 18.83 2.82
C ASN A 37 0.70 18.04 1.89
N ILE A 38 0.59 16.73 2.09
CA ILE A 38 -0.33 15.86 1.33
C ILE A 38 -1.78 16.29 1.56
N PHE A 39 -2.20 16.55 2.80
CA PHE A 39 -3.58 16.91 3.13
C PHE A 39 -3.94 18.33 2.66
N ASN A 40 -2.98 19.27 2.73
CA ASN A 40 -3.15 20.62 2.20
C ASN A 40 -3.41 20.62 0.69
N GLU A 41 -2.78 19.70 -0.05
CA GLU A 41 -2.95 19.56 -1.49
C GLU A 41 -3.93 18.46 -1.89
N TRP A 42 -4.63 17.82 -0.94
CA TRP A 42 -5.37 16.56 -1.16
C TRP A 42 -6.26 16.56 -2.40
N ASP A 43 -7.06 17.61 -2.57
CA ASP A 43 -7.99 17.70 -3.71
C ASP A 43 -7.24 17.80 -5.03
N SER A 44 -6.14 18.56 -5.07
CA SER A 44 -5.25 18.63 -6.24
C SER A 44 -4.61 17.27 -6.51
N ILE A 45 -4.13 16.58 -5.47
CA ILE A 45 -3.53 15.24 -5.58
C ILE A 45 -4.54 14.26 -6.20
N CYS A 46 -5.76 14.20 -5.65
CA CYS A 46 -6.77 13.26 -6.09
C CYS A 46 -7.42 13.62 -7.44
N ASN A 47 -7.45 14.91 -7.82
CA ASN A 47 -8.07 15.38 -9.07
C ASN A 47 -7.08 15.47 -10.24
N SER A 48 -5.80 15.79 -10.00
CA SER A 48 -4.76 15.92 -11.05
C SER A 48 -4.45 14.61 -11.76
N THR A 49 -4.77 13.53 -11.07
CA THR A 49 -4.60 12.21 -11.56
C THR A 49 -5.92 11.75 -12.17
N ASN A 50 -5.95 11.35 -13.44
CA ASN A 50 -7.10 10.73 -14.12
C ASN A 50 -7.50 9.37 -13.50
N TYR A 51 -7.60 9.31 -12.17
CA TYR A 51 -7.95 8.16 -11.37
C TYR A 51 -9.46 8.15 -11.15
N VAL A 52 -9.98 6.97 -10.87
CA VAL A 52 -11.28 6.89 -10.24
C VAL A 52 -11.08 7.52 -8.86
N LYS A 53 -11.73 8.66 -8.59
CA LYS A 53 -11.61 9.41 -7.32
C LYS A 53 -11.71 8.50 -6.07
N SER A 54 -12.45 7.40 -6.18
CA SER A 54 -12.59 6.37 -5.14
C SER A 54 -11.30 5.62 -4.79
N LYS A 55 -10.29 5.54 -5.67
CA LYS A 55 -9.00 4.87 -5.39
C LYS A 55 -8.00 5.74 -4.65
N CYS A 56 -8.15 7.07 -4.65
CA CYS A 56 -7.22 7.98 -3.97
C CYS A 56 -6.97 7.64 -2.48
N PRO A 57 -8.02 7.48 -1.63
CA PRO A 57 -7.82 7.08 -0.23
C PRO A 57 -7.22 5.67 -0.08
N ILE A 58 -7.53 4.75 -1.00
CA ILE A 58 -6.99 3.39 -0.99
C ILE A 58 -5.50 3.41 -1.26
N TYR A 59 -5.06 4.12 -2.31
CA TYR A 59 -3.64 4.26 -2.63
C TYR A 59 -2.89 4.98 -1.51
N PHE A 60 -3.46 6.05 -0.94
CA PHE A 60 -2.84 6.75 0.18
C PHE A 60 -2.62 5.81 1.39
N LYS A 61 -3.60 4.95 1.71
CA LYS A 61 -3.49 3.93 2.77
C LYS A 61 -2.26 3.03 2.58
N TYR A 62 -2.09 2.44 1.39
CA TYR A 62 -0.97 1.53 1.11
C TYR A 62 0.37 2.24 0.90
N TRP A 63 0.36 3.51 0.48
CA TRP A 63 1.55 4.36 0.53
C TRP A 63 2.02 4.54 1.97
N LEU A 64 1.11 4.91 2.87
CA LEU A 64 1.41 5.16 4.27
C LEU A 64 1.91 3.90 5.00
N TYR A 65 1.32 2.74 4.73
CA TYR A 65 1.83 1.46 5.24
C TYR A 65 3.29 1.22 4.85
N GLY A 66 3.67 1.59 3.63
CA GLY A 66 5.04 1.51 3.14
C GLY A 66 5.98 2.44 3.89
N LYS A 67 5.59 3.69 4.11
CA LYS A 67 6.41 4.66 4.86
C LYS A 67 6.61 4.26 6.32
N ILE A 68 5.59 3.69 6.95
CA ILE A 68 5.69 3.17 8.31
C ILE A 68 6.69 2.01 8.37
N ALA A 69 6.63 1.09 7.40
CA ALA A 69 7.55 -0.04 7.32
C ALA A 69 8.99 0.38 6.99
N GLU A 70 9.17 1.28 6.03
CA GLU A 70 10.47 1.86 5.63
C GLU A 70 11.17 2.53 6.83
N LYS A 71 10.42 3.34 7.59
CA LYS A 71 10.91 4.05 8.78
C LYS A 71 10.94 3.20 10.05
N LYS A 72 10.50 1.93 9.97
CA LYS A 72 10.47 0.97 11.10
C LYS A 72 9.82 1.55 12.37
N LEU A 73 8.72 2.30 12.20
CA LEU A 73 8.08 2.98 13.33
C LEU A 73 7.53 1.97 14.34
N ASN A 74 7.90 2.11 15.62
CA ASN A 74 7.39 1.24 16.67
C ASN A 74 5.90 1.49 16.97
N PHE A 75 5.30 0.61 17.78
CA PHE A 75 3.89 0.66 18.13
C PHE A 75 3.45 2.02 18.72
N VAL A 76 4.26 2.63 19.59
CA VAL A 76 3.96 3.93 20.21
C VAL A 76 3.90 5.02 19.14
N ARG A 77 4.88 5.06 18.23
CA ARG A 77 4.92 6.02 17.11
C ARG A 77 3.77 5.82 16.14
N ILE A 78 3.40 4.59 15.83
CA ILE A 78 2.23 4.30 14.98
C ILE A 78 0.93 4.80 15.64
N ARG A 79 0.78 4.63 16.96
CA ARG A 79 -0.38 5.16 17.70
C ARG A 79 -0.42 6.69 17.65
N GLU A 80 0.71 7.36 17.87
CA GLU A 80 0.81 8.82 17.77
C GLU A 80 0.48 9.31 16.35
N LEU A 81 1.00 8.64 15.33
CA LEU A 81 0.73 8.94 13.93
C LEU A 81 -0.76 8.76 13.59
N ASN A 82 -1.40 7.72 14.13
CA ASN A 82 -2.84 7.49 13.96
C ASN A 82 -3.70 8.59 14.55
N LYS A 83 -3.38 9.04 15.77
CA LYS A 83 -4.10 10.17 16.40
C LYS A 83 -3.98 11.42 15.53
N TYR A 84 -2.77 11.71 15.09
CA TYR A 84 -2.49 12.84 14.23
C TYR A 84 -3.20 12.76 12.87
N LEU A 85 -3.22 11.59 12.24
CA LEU A 85 -3.93 11.38 10.98
C LEU A 85 -5.45 11.57 11.13
N LYS A 86 -6.04 11.16 12.26
CA LYS A 86 -7.45 11.43 12.55
C LYS A 86 -7.75 12.93 12.61
N GLU A 87 -6.87 13.69 13.26
CA GLU A 87 -6.99 15.15 13.35
C GLU A 87 -6.96 15.78 11.94
N LEU A 88 -5.99 15.41 11.10
CA LEU A 88 -5.91 15.88 9.71
C LEU A 88 -7.15 15.51 8.87
N ILE A 89 -7.66 14.28 9.00
CA ILE A 89 -8.87 13.84 8.29
C ILE A 89 -10.10 14.64 8.75
N LYS A 90 -10.23 14.86 10.06
CA LYS A 90 -11.33 15.63 10.64
C LYS A 90 -11.30 17.07 10.15
N GLU A 91 -10.13 17.71 10.17
CA GLU A 91 -9.94 19.07 9.68
C GLU A 91 -10.22 19.20 8.17
N LYS A 92 -9.84 18.19 7.37
CA LYS A 92 -9.94 18.28 5.91
C LYS A 92 -11.33 17.94 5.37
N PHE A 93 -12.05 17.01 6.00
CA PHE A 93 -13.30 16.46 5.46
C PHE A 93 -14.53 16.71 6.33
N ASP A 94 -14.41 17.47 7.42
CA ASP A 94 -15.48 17.73 8.40
C ASP A 94 -16.13 16.44 8.95
N ILE A 95 -15.37 15.36 9.06
CA ILE A 95 -15.86 14.08 9.55
C ILE A 95 -15.75 14.03 11.08
N ILE A 96 -16.87 13.92 11.78
CA ILE A 96 -16.91 13.62 13.23
C ILE A 96 -16.73 12.11 13.41
N ASN A 97 -15.51 11.68 13.73
CA ASN A 97 -15.26 10.30 14.17
C ASN A 97 -14.98 10.30 15.68
N ASP A 98 -16.03 10.06 16.48
CA ASP A 98 -15.93 9.73 17.90
C ASP A 98 -15.67 8.22 18.03
N ASP A 99 -14.40 7.83 18.09
CA ASP A 99 -13.99 6.62 18.83
C ASP A 99 -12.47 6.55 18.88
N ASP A 100 -11.90 6.42 20.08
CA ASP A 100 -10.47 6.17 20.31
C ASP A 100 -10.11 4.69 20.14
N ASP A 101 -11.06 3.85 19.71
CA ASP A 101 -10.85 2.43 19.52
C ASP A 101 -9.91 2.12 18.35
N CYS A 102 -8.86 1.36 18.66
CA CYS A 102 -7.83 0.91 17.72
C CYS A 102 -8.39 0.07 16.56
N THR A 103 -9.61 -0.45 16.70
CA THR A 103 -10.31 -1.28 15.72
C THR A 103 -10.90 -0.48 14.55
N LYS A 104 -11.14 0.84 14.72
CA LYS A 104 -11.72 1.73 13.69
C LYS A 104 -10.72 2.73 13.10
N ASN A 105 -9.45 2.69 13.52
CA ASN A 105 -8.40 3.59 13.04
C ASN A 105 -8.02 3.31 11.58
N PHE A 106 -7.67 4.36 10.83
CA PHE A 106 -7.20 4.29 9.44
C PHE A 106 -6.02 3.32 9.26
N ILE A 107 -5.18 3.21 10.29
CA ILE A 107 -4.18 2.16 10.46
C ILE A 107 -4.57 1.43 11.74
N LYS A 108 -5.29 0.31 11.62
CA LYS A 108 -5.49 -0.61 12.76
C LYS A 108 -4.11 -0.86 13.39
N CYS A 109 -4.00 -0.86 14.72
CA CYS A 109 -2.72 -0.97 15.43
C CYS A 109 -2.10 -2.37 15.25
N ILE A 110 -1.60 -2.61 14.05
CA ILE A 110 -1.15 -3.90 13.56
C ILE A 110 0.39 -3.87 13.49
N PRO A 111 1.08 -4.99 13.77
CA PRO A 111 2.52 -5.11 13.56
C PRO A 111 2.99 -4.61 12.18
N ILE A 112 4.17 -3.99 12.14
CA ILE A 112 4.79 -3.42 10.93
C ILE A 112 4.85 -4.46 9.79
N GLU A 113 5.20 -5.72 10.12
CA GLU A 113 5.26 -6.81 9.13
C GLU A 113 3.93 -6.97 8.38
N VAL A 114 2.81 -6.88 9.09
CA VAL A 114 1.48 -7.02 8.48
C VAL A 114 1.19 -5.83 7.57
N LEU A 115 1.51 -4.59 7.98
CA LEU A 115 1.34 -3.40 7.13
C LEU A 115 2.16 -3.53 5.84
N ASN A 116 3.41 -4.01 5.97
CA ASN A 116 4.28 -4.26 4.83
C ASN A 116 3.70 -5.35 3.91
N ASN A 117 3.26 -6.47 4.46
CA ASN A 117 2.67 -7.58 3.70
C ASN A 117 1.40 -7.15 2.96
N LYS A 118 0.54 -6.36 3.62
CA LYS A 118 -0.66 -5.76 3.01
C LYS A 118 -0.30 -4.91 1.79
N LYS A 119 0.67 -4.02 1.95
CA LYS A 119 1.17 -3.18 0.87
C LYS A 119 1.70 -4.02 -0.29
N ILE A 120 2.59 -4.97 -0.02
CA ILE A 120 3.23 -5.79 -1.06
C ILE A 120 2.17 -6.50 -1.91
N LEU A 121 1.18 -7.13 -1.27
CA LEU A 121 0.14 -7.88 -1.97
C LEU A 121 -0.79 -6.95 -2.78
N TYR A 122 -1.18 -5.81 -2.21
CA TYR A 122 -1.99 -4.81 -2.91
C TYR A 122 -1.26 -4.21 -4.11
N ASP A 123 -0.02 -3.73 -3.91
CA ASP A 123 0.80 -3.11 -4.94
C ASP A 123 1.05 -4.08 -6.11
N PHE A 124 1.33 -5.35 -5.82
CA PHE A 124 1.45 -6.37 -6.86
C PHE A 124 0.19 -6.52 -7.68
N SER A 125 -0.99 -6.55 -7.03
CA SER A 125 -2.27 -6.70 -7.71
C SER A 125 -2.56 -5.51 -8.65
N GLU A 126 -2.19 -4.29 -8.26
CA GLU A 126 -2.28 -3.10 -9.13
C GLU A 126 -1.24 -3.11 -10.27
N TYR A 127 -0.07 -3.71 -10.06
CA TYR A 127 1.02 -3.73 -11.04
C TYR A 127 0.99 -4.93 -11.98
N TYR A 128 0.17 -5.94 -11.73
CA TYR A 128 0.26 -7.22 -12.42
C TYR A 128 0.15 -7.08 -13.95
N ILE A 129 -0.77 -6.25 -14.47
CA ILE A 129 -0.97 -6.07 -15.93
C ILE A 129 0.34 -5.58 -16.57
N TYR A 130 0.97 -4.58 -15.96
CA TYR A 130 2.23 -4.02 -16.43
C TYR A 130 3.39 -5.01 -16.29
N LEU A 131 3.39 -5.84 -15.26
CA LEU A 131 4.35 -6.93 -15.08
C LEU A 131 4.19 -7.99 -16.17
N ASN A 132 2.95 -8.40 -16.45
CA ASN A 132 2.65 -9.40 -17.46
C ASN A 132 3.04 -8.93 -18.87
N ASP A 133 2.79 -7.66 -19.19
CA ASP A 133 3.21 -7.04 -20.45
C ASP A 133 4.72 -6.92 -20.57
N ALA A 134 5.41 -6.59 -19.47
CA ALA A 134 6.87 -6.52 -19.45
C ALA A 134 7.49 -7.91 -19.65
N LEU A 135 7.00 -8.93 -18.95
CA LEU A 135 7.45 -10.32 -19.09
C LEU A 135 7.29 -10.87 -20.51
N SER A 136 6.26 -10.43 -21.24
CA SER A 136 6.06 -10.82 -22.65
C SER A 136 7.11 -10.24 -23.60
N LYS A 137 7.87 -9.21 -23.17
CA LYS A 137 8.82 -8.46 -24.00
C LYS A 137 10.28 -8.76 -23.66
N ILE A 138 10.53 -9.42 -22.53
CA ILE A 138 11.86 -9.70 -22.01
C ILE A 138 12.33 -11.08 -22.51
N LYS A 139 13.62 -11.21 -22.84
CA LYS A 139 14.22 -12.49 -23.26
C LYS A 139 14.23 -13.47 -22.09
N GLU A 140 14.16 -14.77 -22.38
CA GLU A 140 14.04 -15.82 -21.36
C GLU A 140 15.15 -15.76 -20.29
N ASN A 141 16.39 -15.47 -20.70
CA ASN A 141 17.55 -15.35 -19.82
C ASN A 141 17.50 -14.13 -18.88
N GLU A 142 16.64 -13.16 -19.13
CA GLU A 142 16.47 -11.93 -18.34
C GLU A 142 15.24 -11.99 -17.43
N LYS A 143 14.41 -13.04 -17.52
CA LYS A 143 13.19 -13.21 -16.72
C LYS A 143 13.44 -13.61 -15.26
N GLY A 144 14.65 -14.10 -14.94
CA GLY A 144 14.96 -14.71 -13.66
C GLY A 144 14.54 -13.89 -12.44
N GLU A 145 14.89 -12.60 -12.40
CA GLU A 145 14.55 -11.73 -11.26
C GLU A 145 13.06 -11.40 -11.16
N TYR A 146 12.38 -11.21 -12.30
CA TYR A 146 10.94 -11.01 -12.32
C TYR A 146 10.20 -12.24 -11.80
N CYS A 147 10.62 -13.42 -12.24
CA CYS A 147 10.01 -14.67 -11.82
C CYS A 147 10.28 -14.98 -10.35
N LYS A 148 11.48 -14.73 -9.84
CA LYS A 148 11.76 -14.80 -8.38
C LYS A 148 10.82 -13.91 -7.58
N TYR A 149 10.62 -12.67 -8.02
CA TYR A 149 9.70 -11.74 -7.37
C TYR A 149 8.26 -12.28 -7.40
N ILE A 150 7.78 -12.77 -8.55
CA ILE A 150 6.43 -13.33 -8.69
C ILE A 150 6.23 -14.57 -7.80
N THR A 151 7.20 -15.49 -7.77
CA THR A 151 7.18 -16.65 -6.87
C THR A 151 7.03 -16.21 -5.43
N HIS A 152 7.85 -15.24 -5.00
CA HIS A 152 7.79 -14.70 -3.64
C HIS A 152 6.41 -14.12 -3.30
N ILE A 153 5.75 -13.43 -4.23
CA ILE A 153 4.40 -12.91 -4.02
C ILE A 153 3.37 -14.04 -3.85
N PHE A 154 3.46 -15.11 -4.64
CA PHE A 154 2.55 -16.26 -4.48
C PHE A 154 2.76 -16.99 -3.15
N GLU A 155 4.01 -17.18 -2.74
CA GLU A 155 4.34 -17.73 -1.43
C GLU A 155 3.77 -16.85 -0.31
N LEU A 156 3.94 -15.53 -0.42
CA LEU A 156 3.36 -14.56 0.52
C LEU A 156 1.84 -14.71 0.55
N TYR A 157 1.16 -14.67 -0.60
CA TYR A 157 -0.30 -14.85 -0.69
C TYR A 157 -0.76 -16.11 0.07
N HIS A 158 -0.11 -17.26 -0.16
CA HIS A 158 -0.45 -18.51 0.53
C HIS A 158 -0.18 -18.46 2.03
N LYS A 159 0.94 -17.86 2.46
CA LYS A 159 1.24 -17.60 3.89
C LYS A 159 0.13 -16.76 4.52
N LEU A 160 -0.23 -15.64 3.90
CA LEU A 160 -1.27 -14.74 4.40
C LEU A 160 -2.65 -15.41 4.43
N GLN A 161 -2.98 -16.25 3.46
CA GLN A 161 -4.25 -16.99 3.44
C GLN A 161 -4.33 -18.00 4.60
N LYS A 162 -3.23 -18.69 4.92
CA LYS A 162 -3.14 -19.60 6.09
C LYS A 162 -3.27 -18.82 7.40
N GLU A 163 -2.53 -17.71 7.54
CA GLU A 163 -2.62 -16.82 8.70
C GLU A 163 -4.03 -16.23 8.85
N ASN A 164 -4.70 -15.87 7.78
CA ASN A 164 -6.05 -15.30 7.87
C ASN A 164 -7.09 -16.35 8.34
N LYS A 165 -6.90 -17.62 7.98
CA LYS A 165 -7.75 -18.75 8.39
C LYS A 165 -7.48 -19.22 9.83
N GLN A 166 -6.21 -19.33 10.22
CA GLN A 166 -5.81 -19.86 11.54
C GLN A 166 -6.23 -18.95 12.70
N TRP A 167 -6.33 -17.65 12.47
CA TRP A 167 -6.55 -16.67 13.54
C TRP A 167 -8.02 -16.33 13.78
N GLY A 168 -8.96 -17.11 13.22
CA GLY A 168 -10.39 -17.26 13.58
C GLY A 168 -11.31 -16.03 13.68
N LEU A 169 -10.78 -14.81 13.84
CA LEU A 169 -11.49 -13.63 14.30
C LEU A 169 -10.89 -12.30 13.80
N LEU A 170 -9.62 -12.28 13.33
CA LEU A 170 -8.93 -11.00 13.07
C LEU A 170 -8.95 -10.52 11.61
N HIS A 171 -9.36 -11.36 10.65
CA HIS A 171 -9.52 -11.05 9.21
C HIS A 171 -8.49 -10.04 8.68
N ARG A 172 -7.22 -10.22 9.08
CA ARG A 172 -6.21 -9.16 8.98
C ARG A 172 -5.87 -8.82 7.55
N TYR A 173 -6.04 -9.74 6.62
CA TYR A 173 -5.67 -9.56 5.21
C TYR A 173 -6.88 -9.67 4.27
N GLU A 174 -8.10 -9.57 4.79
CA GLU A 174 -9.32 -9.86 4.01
C GLU A 174 -9.43 -8.99 2.75
N ASP A 175 -9.25 -7.67 2.89
CA ASP A 175 -9.26 -6.74 1.75
C ASP A 175 -8.22 -7.12 0.69
N GLU A 176 -6.98 -7.38 1.11
CA GLU A 176 -5.88 -7.64 0.19
C GLU A 176 -5.99 -9.02 -0.46
N LEU A 177 -6.43 -10.04 0.29
CA LEU A 177 -6.67 -11.39 -0.24
C LEU A 177 -7.86 -11.40 -1.20
N SER A 178 -8.95 -10.68 -0.88
CA SER A 178 -10.11 -10.54 -1.76
C SER A 178 -9.72 -9.79 -3.03
N TYR A 179 -8.99 -8.68 -2.92
CA TYR A 179 -8.53 -7.91 -4.06
C TYR A 179 -7.57 -8.72 -4.96
N PHE A 180 -6.64 -9.46 -4.36
CA PHE A 180 -5.75 -10.35 -5.09
C PHE A 180 -6.57 -11.43 -5.82
N THR A 181 -7.44 -12.14 -5.11
CA THR A 181 -8.27 -13.21 -5.70
C THR A 181 -9.11 -12.69 -6.86
N THR A 182 -9.81 -11.56 -6.68
CA THR A 182 -10.64 -10.93 -7.73
C THR A 182 -9.81 -10.50 -8.95
N THR A 183 -8.61 -9.97 -8.71
CA THR A 183 -7.66 -9.60 -9.79
C THR A 183 -7.22 -10.81 -10.62
N PHE A 184 -7.10 -11.99 -9.99
CA PHE A 184 -6.65 -13.23 -10.63
C PHE A 184 -7.77 -14.27 -10.82
N THR A 185 -9.05 -13.89 -10.70
CA THR A 185 -10.20 -14.83 -10.79
C THR A 185 -10.35 -15.43 -12.18
N ASN A 186 -9.89 -14.72 -13.22
CA ASN A 186 -9.73 -15.32 -14.53
C ASN A 186 -8.53 -16.28 -14.49
N GLU A 187 -8.78 -17.59 -14.41
CA GLU A 187 -7.76 -18.64 -14.37
C GLU A 187 -6.68 -18.46 -15.47
N ASN A 188 -7.07 -17.90 -16.62
CA ASN A 188 -6.21 -17.57 -17.75
C ASN A 188 -5.10 -16.56 -17.41
N THR A 189 -5.38 -15.59 -16.54
CA THR A 189 -4.43 -14.54 -16.18
C THR A 189 -3.35 -15.08 -15.24
N LEU A 190 -3.78 -15.87 -14.25
CA LEU A 190 -2.91 -16.51 -13.28
C LEU A 190 -2.05 -17.59 -13.93
N SER A 191 -2.66 -18.42 -14.80
CA SER A 191 -1.95 -19.47 -15.54
C SER A 191 -0.94 -18.89 -16.54
N SER A 192 -1.21 -17.71 -17.11
CA SER A 192 -0.25 -17.02 -17.99
C SER A 192 1.00 -16.57 -17.23
N LEU A 193 0.84 -16.01 -16.03
CA LEU A 193 1.97 -15.60 -15.18
C LEU A 193 2.80 -16.80 -14.70
N LYS A 194 2.11 -17.86 -14.26
CA LYS A 194 2.72 -19.12 -13.84
C LYS A 194 3.51 -19.79 -14.96
N SER A 195 2.91 -19.93 -16.14
CA SER A 195 3.58 -20.55 -17.30
C SER A 195 4.80 -19.74 -17.77
N LYS A 196 4.74 -18.40 -17.77
CA LYS A 196 5.89 -17.55 -18.14
C LYS A 196 7.08 -17.66 -17.20
N CYS A 197 6.85 -18.12 -15.98
CA CYS A 197 7.86 -18.28 -14.95
C CYS A 197 8.12 -19.74 -14.56
N ASN A 198 7.45 -20.69 -15.23
CA ASN A 198 7.50 -22.12 -14.91
C ASN A 198 7.23 -22.42 -13.42
N ILE A 199 6.21 -21.78 -12.85
CA ILE A 199 5.76 -21.92 -11.43
C ILE A 199 4.43 -22.68 -11.37
#